data_AF-A0A7J4FW73-F1
#
_entry.id   AF-A0A7J4FW73-F1
#
_cell.length_a   1.000
_cell.length_b   1.000
_cell.length_c   1.000
_cell.angle_alpha   90.00
_cell.angle_beta   90.00
_cell.angle_gamma   90.00
#
_symmetry.space_group_name_H-M   'P 1'
#
loop_
_entity.id
_entity.type
_entity.pdbx_description
1 polymer ?
#
loop_
_entity_poly.entity_id
_entity_poly.type
_entity_poly.pdbx_seq_one_letter_code
_entity_poly.pdbx_strand_id
1 'polypeptide(L)'
;MERMEKVPKSATRPERVAFLEERIKEIYAEYRHLLPGDYRWEDERSRWNELVYCIFAELTGHAYRDARRLADDIADLDLLDIGVLASVPIMDDGMPNPENKRVRTITDILKTNGVSEDDIKKSLSAVCKVAQAIQENYDGKIQKFLRKYGHEIVNEFDSHVSFSEVDKGTQSRILVKWIQNTLAMPLAFSNVYTVRFCERKGANYWELAEAADNVGINAAVLDDLLEVYIVDIEGKKK
;
A
#
# COMPACT_ATOMS: atom_id res chain seq x y z
N MET A 1 -15.46 15.66 -21.28
CA MET A 1 -14.09 15.49 -20.78
C MET A 1 -13.74 14.03 -20.96
N GLU A 2 -12.79 13.75 -21.85
CA GLU A 2 -12.58 12.41 -22.42
C GLU A 2 -12.29 11.39 -21.31
N ARG A 3 -13.11 10.34 -21.27
CA ARG A 3 -12.75 9.12 -20.54
C ARG A 3 -11.47 8.62 -21.21
N MET A 4 -10.39 8.44 -20.46
CA MET A 4 -9.25 7.66 -20.95
C MET A 4 -9.81 6.40 -21.60
N GLU A 5 -9.38 6.11 -22.84
CA GLU A 5 -9.73 4.86 -23.48
C GLU A 5 -9.46 3.72 -22.49
N LYS A 6 -10.39 2.76 -22.40
CA LYS A 6 -10.20 1.57 -21.55
C LYS A 6 -9.09 0.72 -22.17
N VAL A 7 -7.85 1.12 -21.90
CA VAL A 7 -6.67 0.37 -22.27
C VAL A 7 -6.70 -0.91 -21.45
N PRO A 8 -6.64 -2.09 -22.09
CA PRO A 8 -6.63 -3.34 -21.36
C PRO A 8 -5.36 -3.44 -20.53
N LYS A 9 -5.44 -4.12 -19.37
CA LYS A 9 -4.28 -4.42 -18.51
C LYS A 9 -3.19 -5.23 -19.25
N SER A 10 -3.47 -5.79 -20.43
CA SER A 10 -2.47 -6.45 -21.27
C SER A 10 -1.56 -5.48 -22.04
N ALA A 11 -1.84 -4.18 -22.02
CA ALA A 11 -1.06 -3.17 -22.73
C ALA A 11 -0.01 -2.45 -21.86
N THR A 12 0.15 -2.86 -20.59
CA THR A 12 1.21 -2.38 -19.69
C THR A 12 2.58 -2.76 -20.23
N ARG A 13 3.49 -1.78 -20.29
CA ARG A 13 4.86 -1.99 -20.76
C ARG A 13 5.86 -1.94 -19.61
N PRO A 14 6.64 -2.99 -19.33
CA PRO A 14 7.57 -3.02 -18.20
C PRO A 14 8.59 -1.87 -18.20
N GLU A 15 9.12 -1.50 -19.36
CA GLU A 15 10.05 -0.38 -19.50
C GLU A 15 9.41 0.97 -19.12
N ARG A 16 8.10 1.10 -19.33
CA ARG A 16 7.35 2.30 -18.96
C ARG A 16 7.02 2.32 -17.48
N VAL A 17 6.66 1.18 -16.90
CA VAL A 17 6.49 1.03 -15.45
C VAL A 17 7.76 1.44 -14.72
N ALA A 18 8.92 0.90 -15.12
CA ALA A 18 10.21 1.26 -14.52
C ALA A 18 10.54 2.76 -14.66
N PHE A 19 10.26 3.37 -15.81
CA PHE A 19 10.40 4.82 -15.98
C PHE A 19 9.48 5.62 -15.04
N LEU A 20 8.24 5.17 -14.85
CA LEU A 20 7.29 5.80 -13.95
C LEU A 20 7.68 5.64 -12.49
N GLU A 21 8.26 4.52 -12.09
CA GLU A 21 8.77 4.30 -10.72
C GLU A 21 9.82 5.36 -10.35
N GLU A 22 10.81 5.57 -11.21
CA GLU A 22 11.82 6.62 -10.99
C GLU A 22 11.16 8.01 -10.96
N ARG A 23 10.20 8.26 -11.86
CA ARG A 23 9.52 9.55 -11.89
C ARG A 23 8.66 9.80 -10.64
N ILE A 24 8.03 8.77 -10.08
CA ILE A 24 7.29 8.86 -8.82
C ILE A 24 8.24 9.22 -7.68
N LYS A 25 9.41 8.58 -7.59
CA LYS A 25 10.42 8.87 -6.56
C LYS A 25 10.90 10.32 -6.65
N GLU A 26 11.19 10.80 -7.86
CA GLU A 26 11.58 12.20 -8.10
C GLU A 26 10.49 13.19 -7.64
N ILE A 27 9.23 12.94 -8.03
CA ILE A 27 8.10 13.79 -7.63
C ILE A 27 7.91 13.77 -6.12
N TYR A 28 8.00 12.60 -5.49
CA TYR A 28 7.90 12.50 -4.03
C TYR A 28 9.00 13.33 -3.36
N ALA A 29 10.26 13.17 -3.77
CA ALA A 29 11.38 13.91 -3.21
C ALA A 29 11.24 15.44 -3.36
N GLU A 30 10.73 15.90 -4.51
CA GLU A 30 10.59 17.33 -4.81
C GLU A 30 9.35 17.94 -4.13
N TYR A 31 8.21 17.27 -4.12
CA TYR A 31 6.92 17.86 -3.75
C TYR A 31 6.34 17.38 -2.42
N ARG A 32 6.90 16.36 -1.75
CA ARG A 32 6.35 15.84 -0.48
C ARG A 32 6.16 16.92 0.57
N HIS A 33 7.07 17.89 0.68
CA HIS A 33 7.00 18.97 1.67
C HIS A 33 5.76 19.89 1.54
N LEU A 34 5.05 19.82 0.41
CA LEU A 34 3.82 20.58 0.16
C LEU A 34 2.55 19.84 0.58
N LEU A 35 2.66 18.56 0.92
CA LEU A 35 1.55 17.77 1.48
C LEU A 35 1.47 17.91 3.00
N PRO A 36 0.30 17.65 3.62
CA PRO A 36 0.15 17.64 5.08
C PRO A 36 1.24 16.83 5.79
N GLY A 37 1.71 17.33 6.93
CA GLY A 37 2.76 16.67 7.72
C GLY A 37 2.31 15.37 8.39
N ASP A 38 1.01 15.20 8.58
CA ASP A 38 0.36 14.08 9.27
C ASP A 38 -0.28 13.06 8.31
N TYR A 39 0.18 13.00 7.05
CA TYR A 39 -0.31 12.05 6.06
C TYR A 39 -0.07 10.61 6.53
N ARG A 40 -1.15 9.84 6.72
CA ARG A 40 -1.05 8.46 7.17
C ARG A 40 -0.75 7.52 6.00
N TRP A 41 0.07 6.51 6.28
CA TRP A 41 0.37 5.41 5.36
C TRP A 41 0.92 5.88 4.02
N GLU A 42 1.97 6.71 4.03
CA GLU A 42 2.62 7.09 2.77
C GLU A 42 3.35 5.94 2.11
N ASP A 43 4.07 5.16 2.93
CA ASP A 43 4.70 3.92 2.57
C ASP A 43 3.77 2.75 2.93
N GLU A 44 3.41 1.95 1.95
CA GLU A 44 2.54 0.77 2.13
C GLU A 44 3.22 -0.32 2.97
N ARG A 45 4.55 -0.31 3.10
CA ARG A 45 5.25 -1.16 4.08
C ARG A 45 4.83 -0.84 5.50
N SER A 46 4.52 0.42 5.82
CA SER A 46 4.03 0.79 7.15
C SER A 46 2.70 0.12 7.47
N ARG A 47 1.80 -0.08 6.49
CA ARG A 47 0.53 -0.82 6.73
C ARG A 47 0.76 -2.29 7.01
N TRP A 48 1.73 -2.87 6.32
CA TRP A 48 2.12 -4.25 6.58
C TRP A 48 2.71 -4.39 7.99
N ASN A 49 3.61 -3.48 8.38
CA ASN A 49 4.17 -3.46 9.73
C ASN A 49 3.09 -3.29 10.80
N GLU A 50 2.09 -2.44 10.55
CA GLU A 50 0.91 -2.28 11.42
C GLU A 50 0.15 -3.60 11.60
N LEU A 51 -0.04 -4.38 10.53
CA LEU A 51 -0.69 -5.69 10.62
C LEU A 51 0.14 -6.68 11.45
N VAL A 52 1.45 -6.68 11.29
CA VAL A 52 2.36 -7.50 12.11
C VAL A 52 2.31 -7.09 13.58
N TYR A 53 2.29 -5.78 13.85
CA TYR A 53 2.05 -5.25 15.20
C TYR A 53 0.74 -5.80 15.79
N CYS A 54 -0.36 -5.76 15.04
CA CYS A 54 -1.65 -6.28 15.53
C CYS A 54 -1.56 -7.77 15.90
N ILE A 55 -0.85 -8.56 15.09
CA ILE A 55 -0.60 -9.98 15.41
C ILE A 55 0.17 -10.12 16.71
N PHE A 56 1.25 -9.35 16.90
CA PHE A 56 2.05 -9.42 18.13
C PHE A 56 1.26 -8.95 19.36
N ALA A 57 0.49 -7.86 19.24
CA ALA A 57 -0.32 -7.35 20.34
C ALA A 57 -1.33 -8.38 20.86
N GLU A 58 -1.96 -9.13 19.95
CA GLU A 58 -2.97 -10.12 20.30
C GLU A 58 -2.37 -11.45 20.78
N LEU A 59 -1.20 -11.84 20.28
CA LEU A 59 -0.66 -13.19 20.51
C LEU A 59 0.44 -13.27 21.56
N THR A 60 1.13 -12.17 21.89
CA THR A 60 2.30 -12.22 22.79
C THR A 60 1.98 -11.88 24.24
N GLY A 61 0.78 -11.35 24.51
CA GLY A 61 0.40 -10.84 25.84
C GLY A 61 1.18 -9.59 26.29
N HIS A 62 2.03 -9.03 25.42
CA HIS A 62 2.73 -7.78 25.69
C HIS A 62 1.75 -6.60 25.77
N ALA A 63 2.12 -5.59 26.56
CA ALA A 63 1.41 -4.32 26.52
C ALA A 63 1.53 -3.67 25.13
N TYR A 64 0.52 -2.89 24.75
CA TYR A 64 0.44 -2.17 23.48
C TYR A 64 1.78 -1.55 23.02
N ARG A 65 2.47 -0.84 23.92
CA ARG A 65 3.72 -0.14 23.61
C ARG A 65 4.86 -1.09 23.27
N ASP A 66 4.94 -2.22 23.96
CA ASP A 66 6.03 -3.19 23.77
C ASP A 66 5.81 -4.00 22.49
N ALA A 67 4.57 -4.41 22.19
CA ALA A 67 4.24 -5.07 20.94
C ALA A 67 4.50 -4.18 19.72
N ARG A 68 4.19 -2.88 19.82
CA ARG A 68 4.51 -1.91 18.76
C ARG A 68 6.00 -1.76 18.56
N ARG A 69 6.75 -1.49 19.64
CA ARG A 69 8.21 -1.38 19.57
C ARG A 69 8.83 -2.62 18.93
N LEU A 70 8.37 -3.81 19.30
CA LEU A 70 8.84 -5.07 18.71
C LEU A 70 8.62 -5.15 17.20
N ALA A 71 7.42 -4.81 16.72
CA ALA A 71 7.13 -4.82 15.29
C ALA A 71 7.98 -3.80 14.53
N ASP A 72 8.14 -2.60 15.09
CA ASP A 72 8.97 -1.54 14.51
C ASP A 72 10.46 -1.95 14.46
N ASP A 73 11.01 -2.48 15.56
CA ASP A 73 12.40 -2.94 15.64
C ASP A 73 12.68 -4.05 14.60
N ILE A 74 11.74 -4.99 14.42
CA ILE A 74 11.87 -6.08 13.45
C ILE A 74 11.73 -5.54 12.01
N ALA A 75 10.87 -4.55 11.79
CA ALA A 75 10.71 -3.89 10.50
C ALA A 75 11.96 -3.09 10.10
N ASP A 76 12.57 -2.36 11.03
CA ASP A 76 13.78 -1.56 10.81
C ASP A 76 14.99 -2.44 10.43
N LEU A 77 14.98 -3.70 10.86
CA LEU A 77 15.96 -4.72 10.46
C LEU A 77 15.64 -5.39 9.11
N ASP A 78 14.63 -4.91 8.39
CA ASP A 78 14.13 -5.45 7.12
C ASP A 78 13.77 -6.94 7.20
N LEU A 79 13.35 -7.40 8.39
CA LEU A 79 12.97 -8.80 8.62
C LEU A 79 11.52 -9.07 8.25
N LEU A 80 10.71 -8.03 8.02
CA LEU A 80 9.29 -8.14 7.68
C LEU A 80 8.99 -8.12 6.18
N ASP A 81 9.96 -8.26 5.27
CA ASP A 81 9.64 -8.33 3.84
C ASP A 81 8.60 -9.44 3.52
N ILE A 82 7.50 -9.06 2.87
CA ILE A 82 6.36 -9.94 2.57
C ILE A 82 6.80 -11.10 1.67
N GLY A 83 7.57 -10.84 0.63
CA GLY A 83 7.99 -11.86 -0.33
C GLY A 83 8.88 -12.91 0.34
N VAL A 84 9.83 -12.47 1.16
CA VAL A 84 10.70 -13.38 1.91
C VAL A 84 9.89 -14.17 2.94
N LEU A 85 9.00 -13.54 3.70
CA LEU A 85 8.16 -14.23 4.69
C LEU A 85 7.19 -15.22 4.05
N ALA A 86 6.64 -14.89 2.87
CA ALA A 86 5.77 -15.77 2.11
C ALA A 86 6.52 -17.01 1.58
N SER A 87 7.80 -16.86 1.27
CA SER A 87 8.66 -17.95 0.79
C SER A 87 9.08 -18.95 1.88
N VAL A 88 8.80 -18.66 3.15
CA VAL A 88 9.14 -19.55 4.26
C VAL A 88 8.29 -20.83 4.16
N PRO A 89 8.92 -22.02 4.08
CA PRO A 89 8.18 -23.26 4.05
C PRO A 89 7.38 -23.46 5.34
N ILE A 90 6.09 -23.77 5.19
CA ILE A 90 5.24 -24.22 6.30
C ILE A 90 5.35 -25.74 6.39
N MET A 91 5.65 -26.23 7.59
CA MET A 91 5.78 -27.66 7.88
C MET A 91 4.41 -28.31 8.07
N ASP A 92 4.37 -29.64 8.19
CA ASP A 92 3.13 -30.43 8.33
C ASP A 92 2.32 -30.07 9.58
N ASP A 93 2.97 -29.53 10.62
CA ASP A 93 2.33 -29.03 11.84
C ASP A 93 1.72 -27.63 11.69
N GLY A 94 1.83 -27.02 10.49
CA GLY A 94 1.33 -25.68 10.19
C GLY A 94 2.23 -24.55 10.71
N MET A 95 3.46 -24.86 11.17
CA MET A 95 4.44 -23.89 11.65
C MET A 95 5.50 -23.58 10.59
N PRO A 96 6.08 -22.36 10.59
CA PRO A 96 7.16 -22.02 9.70
C PRO A 96 8.43 -22.82 10.07
N ASN A 97 9.21 -23.21 9.05
CA ASN A 97 10.44 -23.97 9.25
C ASN A 97 11.41 -23.24 10.22
N PRO A 98 11.72 -23.81 11.40
CA PRO A 98 12.55 -23.17 12.41
C PRO A 98 14.02 -23.02 11.98
N GLU A 99 14.47 -23.74 10.95
CA GLU A 99 15.83 -23.59 10.40
C GLU A 99 15.92 -22.46 9.36
N ASN A 100 14.81 -21.85 8.96
CA ASN A 100 14.88 -20.68 8.10
C ASN A 100 15.59 -19.53 8.84
N LYS A 101 16.62 -18.94 8.21
CA LYS A 101 17.45 -17.90 8.84
C LYS A 101 16.63 -16.73 9.38
N ARG A 102 15.62 -16.29 8.62
CA ARG A 102 14.76 -15.15 9.01
C ARG A 102 13.85 -15.52 10.18
N VAL A 103 13.25 -16.71 10.15
CA VAL A 103 12.45 -17.25 11.26
C VAL A 103 13.28 -17.33 12.55
N ARG A 104 14.53 -17.80 12.46
CA ARG A 104 15.46 -17.83 13.60
C ARG A 104 15.75 -16.45 14.15
N THR A 105 16.13 -15.49 13.29
CA THR A 105 16.42 -14.13 13.74
C THR A 105 15.22 -13.48 14.44
N ILE A 106 14.02 -13.59 13.86
CA ILE A 106 12.81 -13.03 14.50
C ILE A 106 12.50 -13.75 15.81
N THR A 107 12.63 -15.08 15.84
CA THR A 107 12.48 -15.89 17.06
C THR A 107 13.41 -15.41 18.17
N ASP A 108 14.68 -15.18 17.87
CA ASP A 108 15.68 -14.75 18.86
C ASP A 108 15.38 -13.34 19.38
N ILE A 109 14.92 -12.42 18.52
CA ILE A 109 14.49 -11.08 18.92
C ILE A 109 13.30 -11.18 19.89
N LEU A 110 12.27 -11.96 19.54
CA LEU A 110 11.08 -12.13 20.37
C LEU A 110 11.42 -12.80 21.71
N LYS A 111 12.26 -13.84 21.70
CA LYS A 111 12.75 -14.51 22.94
C LYS A 111 13.50 -13.55 23.84
N THR A 112 14.39 -12.73 23.28
CA THR A 112 15.19 -11.75 24.04
C THR A 112 14.30 -10.69 24.70
N ASN A 113 13.11 -10.43 24.13
CA ASN A 113 12.12 -9.53 24.69
C ASN A 113 11.10 -10.21 25.62
N GLY A 114 11.30 -11.49 25.96
CA GLY A 114 10.47 -12.19 26.95
C GLY A 114 9.20 -12.82 26.40
N VAL A 115 9.02 -12.90 25.08
CA VAL A 115 7.88 -13.59 24.48
C VAL A 115 8.05 -15.10 24.68
N SER A 116 6.97 -15.78 25.08
CA SER A 116 6.98 -17.24 25.30
C SER A 116 7.19 -18.00 23.99
N GLU A 117 7.79 -19.19 24.05
CA GLU A 117 8.04 -19.98 22.84
C GLU A 117 6.76 -20.36 22.08
N ASP A 118 5.67 -20.63 22.81
CA ASP A 118 4.37 -20.94 22.22
C ASP A 118 3.77 -19.75 21.47
N ASP A 119 3.86 -18.56 22.07
CA ASP A 119 3.35 -17.32 21.45
C ASP A 119 4.20 -16.90 20.25
N ILE A 120 5.52 -17.14 20.29
CA ILE A 120 6.40 -16.94 19.13
C ILE A 120 5.98 -17.83 17.97
N LYS A 121 5.75 -19.13 18.23
CA LYS A 121 5.32 -20.08 17.20
C LYS A 121 4.01 -19.64 16.55
N LYS A 122 3.01 -19.27 17.37
CA LYS A 122 1.72 -18.76 16.90
C LYS A 122 1.87 -17.48 16.07
N SER A 123 2.64 -16.52 16.58
CA SER A 123 2.85 -15.22 15.93
C SER A 123 3.55 -15.39 14.58
N LEU A 124 4.63 -16.17 14.52
CA LEU A 124 5.36 -16.42 13.27
C LEU A 124 4.52 -17.22 12.27
N SER A 125 3.74 -18.20 12.73
CA SER A 125 2.79 -18.91 11.86
C SER A 125 1.76 -17.96 11.26
N ALA A 126 1.18 -17.07 12.07
CA ALA A 126 0.21 -16.08 11.60
C ALA A 126 0.84 -15.10 10.59
N VAL A 127 2.00 -14.52 10.91
CA VAL A 127 2.71 -13.59 10.02
C VAL A 127 3.05 -14.24 8.68
N CYS A 128 3.63 -15.45 8.68
CA CYS A 128 3.98 -16.15 7.44
C CYS A 128 2.74 -16.51 6.62
N LYS A 129 1.65 -16.99 7.23
CA LYS A 129 0.41 -17.33 6.52
C LYS A 129 -0.26 -16.11 5.91
N VAL A 130 -0.28 -14.98 6.61
CA VAL A 130 -0.81 -13.73 6.07
C VAL A 130 0.08 -13.24 4.92
N ALA A 131 1.41 -13.30 5.07
CA ALA A 131 2.33 -12.94 3.98
C ALA A 131 2.11 -13.82 2.75
N GLN A 132 1.93 -15.14 2.92
CA GLN A 132 1.56 -16.08 1.84
C GLN A 132 0.25 -15.67 1.16
N ALA A 133 -0.80 -15.42 1.93
CA ALA A 133 -2.09 -15.01 1.38
C ALA A 133 -1.99 -13.69 0.60
N ILE A 134 -1.22 -12.71 1.08
CA ILE A 134 -0.98 -11.46 0.38
C ILE A 134 -0.14 -11.70 -0.88
N GLN A 135 0.88 -12.56 -0.83
CA GLN A 135 1.71 -12.91 -1.97
C GLN A 135 0.90 -13.57 -3.09
N GLU A 136 0.10 -14.58 -2.75
CA GLU A 136 -0.66 -15.37 -3.71
C GLU A 136 -1.80 -14.60 -4.36
N ASN A 137 -2.56 -13.84 -3.55
CA ASN A 137 -3.78 -13.18 -4.02
C ASN A 137 -3.55 -11.75 -4.50
N TYR A 138 -2.46 -11.11 -4.03
CA TYR A 138 -2.20 -9.69 -4.22
C TYR A 138 -0.74 -9.40 -4.58
N ASP A 139 0.03 -10.39 -5.01
CA ASP A 139 1.39 -10.21 -5.55
C ASP A 139 2.33 -9.51 -4.55
N GLY A 140 2.11 -9.78 -3.25
CA GLY A 140 2.92 -9.22 -2.17
C GLY A 140 2.58 -7.77 -1.84
N LYS A 141 1.52 -7.21 -2.44
CA LYS A 141 1.14 -5.79 -2.35
C LYS A 141 -0.14 -5.62 -1.55
N ILE A 142 -0.03 -5.33 -0.24
CA ILE A 142 -1.19 -5.18 0.67
C ILE A 142 -2.20 -4.12 0.18
N GLN A 143 -1.71 -3.07 -0.49
CA GLN A 143 -2.57 -2.03 -1.04
C GLN A 143 -3.50 -2.53 -2.15
N LYS A 144 -3.16 -3.61 -2.88
CA LYS A 144 -4.07 -4.20 -3.89
C LYS A 144 -5.31 -4.81 -3.21
N PHE A 145 -5.15 -5.44 -2.04
CA PHE A 145 -6.26 -5.92 -1.22
C PHE A 145 -7.13 -4.75 -0.76
N LEU A 146 -6.54 -3.74 -0.13
CA LEU A 146 -7.28 -2.58 0.38
C LEU A 146 -7.99 -1.81 -0.74
N ARG A 147 -7.33 -1.59 -1.86
CA ARG A 147 -7.88 -0.89 -3.03
C ARG A 147 -9.11 -1.59 -3.58
N LYS A 148 -9.11 -2.93 -3.66
CA LYS A 148 -10.28 -3.70 -4.10
C LYS A 148 -11.50 -3.36 -3.25
N TYR A 149 -11.39 -3.48 -1.92
CA TYR A 149 -12.52 -3.25 -1.02
C TYR A 149 -12.89 -1.77 -0.91
N GLY A 150 -11.94 -0.85 -1.02
CA GLY A 150 -12.26 0.57 -1.09
C GLY A 150 -13.09 0.93 -2.33
N HIS A 151 -12.84 0.29 -3.48
CA HIS A 151 -13.68 0.47 -4.67
C HIS A 151 -15.08 -0.12 -4.48
N GLU A 152 -15.21 -1.25 -3.78
CA GLU A 152 -16.51 -1.82 -3.43
C GLU A 152 -17.34 -0.84 -2.58
N ILE A 153 -16.74 -0.23 -1.55
CA ILE A 153 -17.39 0.80 -0.71
C ILE A 153 -17.85 1.99 -1.55
N VAL A 154 -16.98 2.51 -2.44
CA VAL A 154 -17.34 3.64 -3.32
C VAL A 154 -18.50 3.27 -4.24
N ASN A 155 -18.48 2.09 -4.86
CA ASN A 155 -19.54 1.64 -5.76
C ASN A 155 -20.87 1.45 -5.03
N GLU A 156 -20.83 0.87 -3.83
CA GLU A 156 -22.01 0.72 -2.98
C GLU A 156 -22.60 2.08 -2.64
N PHE A 157 -21.78 3.04 -2.20
CA PHE A 157 -22.25 4.39 -1.88
C PHE A 157 -22.80 5.13 -3.11
N ASP A 158 -22.12 5.05 -4.26
CA ASP A 158 -22.55 5.67 -5.52
C ASP A 158 -23.90 5.13 -6.02
N SER A 159 -24.22 3.87 -5.69
CA SER A 159 -25.49 3.25 -6.05
C SER A 159 -26.69 3.75 -5.23
N HIS A 160 -26.44 4.31 -4.04
CA HIS A 160 -27.48 4.82 -3.14
C HIS A 160 -27.63 6.34 -3.14
N VAL A 161 -26.61 7.06 -3.63
CA VAL A 161 -26.58 8.53 -3.57
C VAL A 161 -26.38 9.10 -4.97
N SER A 162 -27.21 10.06 -5.34
CA SER A 162 -27.05 10.83 -6.58
C SER A 162 -26.99 12.31 -6.27
N PHE A 163 -25.89 12.95 -6.65
CA PHE A 163 -25.72 14.40 -6.60
C PHE A 163 -26.26 14.97 -7.91
N SER A 164 -27.48 15.51 -7.89
CA SER A 164 -28.14 16.07 -9.08
C SER A 164 -27.38 17.26 -9.69
N GLU A 165 -26.56 17.93 -8.88
CA GLU A 165 -25.88 19.18 -9.22
C GLU A 165 -24.56 18.96 -9.96
N VAL A 166 -24.04 17.74 -10.00
CA VAL A 166 -22.74 17.43 -10.59
C VAL A 166 -22.80 16.23 -11.54
N ASP A 167 -21.87 16.18 -12.50
CA ASP A 167 -21.75 15.01 -13.35
C ASP A 167 -21.25 13.79 -12.57
N LYS A 168 -21.53 12.59 -13.09
CA LYS A 168 -21.13 11.32 -12.47
C LYS A 168 -19.62 11.17 -12.26
N GLY A 169 -18.80 11.79 -13.10
CA GLY A 169 -17.35 11.81 -12.90
C GLY A 169 -16.99 12.61 -11.65
N THR A 170 -17.56 13.80 -11.49
CA THR A 170 -17.36 14.63 -10.30
C THR A 170 -17.86 13.95 -9.02
N GLN A 171 -19.04 13.34 -9.04
CA GLN A 171 -19.54 12.56 -7.90
C GLN A 171 -18.57 11.44 -7.49
N SER A 172 -18.12 10.63 -8.46
CA SER A 172 -17.16 9.55 -8.20
C SER A 172 -15.86 10.07 -7.55
N ARG A 173 -15.34 11.21 -8.01
CA ARG A 173 -14.14 11.84 -7.41
C ARG A 173 -14.35 12.26 -5.98
N ILE A 174 -15.50 12.87 -5.66
CA ILE A 174 -15.84 13.30 -4.30
C ILE A 174 -15.85 12.09 -3.37
N LEU A 175 -16.49 10.98 -3.78
CA LEU A 175 -16.58 9.76 -2.98
C LEU A 175 -15.21 9.11 -2.77
N VAL A 176 -14.38 9.01 -3.82
CA VAL A 176 -13.02 8.47 -3.71
C VAL A 176 -12.18 9.33 -2.77
N LYS A 177 -12.16 10.66 -2.94
CA LYS A 177 -11.38 11.58 -2.08
C LYS A 177 -11.85 11.51 -0.63
N TRP A 178 -13.17 11.39 -0.39
CA TRP A 178 -13.71 11.23 0.96
C TRP A 178 -13.24 9.92 1.62
N ILE A 179 -13.26 8.78 0.90
CA ILE A 179 -12.79 7.50 1.43
C ILE A 179 -11.27 7.50 1.63
N GLN A 180 -10.51 8.08 0.70
CA GLN A 180 -9.06 8.30 0.87
C GLN A 180 -8.77 9.09 2.13
N ASN A 181 -9.48 10.18 2.40
CA ASN A 181 -9.21 11.03 3.57
C ASN A 181 -9.72 10.43 4.89
N THR A 182 -10.89 9.79 4.87
CA THR A 182 -11.55 9.32 6.10
C THR A 182 -11.00 7.99 6.58
N LEU A 183 -10.73 7.07 5.65
CA LEU A 183 -10.28 5.72 5.95
C LEU A 183 -8.79 5.53 5.62
N ALA A 184 -8.12 6.56 5.10
CA ALA A 184 -6.76 6.48 4.61
C ALA A 184 -6.62 5.31 3.64
N MET A 185 -7.52 5.14 2.67
CA MET A 185 -7.51 3.99 1.74
C MET A 185 -6.64 4.27 0.51
N PRO A 186 -5.88 3.27 0.00
CA PRO A 186 -5.03 3.42 -1.18
C PRO A 186 -5.81 3.29 -2.49
N LEU A 187 -6.97 3.96 -2.55
CA LEU A 187 -7.74 4.09 -3.78
C LEU A 187 -6.98 4.96 -4.75
N ALA A 188 -7.05 4.60 -6.01
CA ALA A 188 -6.25 5.22 -7.05
C ALA A 188 -7.07 6.26 -7.83
N PHE A 189 -6.43 7.40 -8.06
CA PHE A 189 -6.61 8.36 -9.15
C PHE A 189 -8.04 8.79 -9.42
N SER A 190 -8.54 9.58 -8.49
CA SER A 190 -9.77 10.33 -8.70
C SER A 190 -9.51 11.56 -9.58
N ASN A 191 -8.34 12.19 -9.50
CA ASN A 191 -8.21 13.57 -10.00
C ASN A 191 -7.88 13.69 -11.50
N VAL A 192 -8.24 14.84 -12.07
CA VAL A 192 -7.93 15.20 -13.46
C VAL A 192 -6.42 15.30 -13.72
N TYR A 193 -5.63 15.55 -12.67
CA TYR A 193 -4.18 15.72 -12.76
C TYR A 193 -3.47 14.40 -13.06
N THR A 194 -4.00 13.28 -12.60
CA THR A 194 -3.49 11.95 -12.97
C THR A 194 -3.62 11.71 -14.46
N VAL A 195 -4.80 12.00 -15.03
CA VAL A 195 -5.04 11.85 -16.47
C VAL A 195 -4.03 12.69 -17.26
N ARG A 196 -3.86 13.96 -16.87
CA ARG A 196 -2.88 14.86 -17.49
C ARG A 196 -1.43 14.37 -17.33
N PHE A 197 -1.09 13.79 -16.18
CA PHE A 197 0.22 13.21 -15.95
C PHE A 197 0.47 12.04 -16.91
N CYS A 198 -0.47 11.10 -16.96
CA CYS A 198 -0.44 9.95 -17.86
C CYS A 198 -0.30 10.38 -19.33
N GLU A 199 -1.12 11.34 -19.79
CA GLU A 199 -1.03 11.90 -21.15
C GLU A 199 0.36 12.48 -21.45
N ARG A 200 0.91 13.30 -20.54
CA ARG A 200 2.23 13.92 -20.70
C ARG A 200 3.37 12.91 -20.72
N LYS A 201 3.21 11.77 -20.05
CA LYS A 201 4.22 10.70 -20.00
C LYS A 201 3.97 9.61 -21.05
N GLY A 202 2.90 9.72 -21.84
CA GLY A 202 2.48 8.67 -22.78
C GLY A 202 2.18 7.35 -22.07
N ALA A 203 1.78 7.41 -20.80
CA ALA A 203 1.48 6.27 -19.95
C ALA A 203 -0.03 6.07 -19.84
N ASN A 204 -0.42 4.84 -19.52
CA ASN A 204 -1.79 4.53 -19.14
C ASN A 204 -1.90 4.37 -17.61
N TYR A 205 -3.15 4.33 -17.14
CA TYR A 205 -3.49 4.22 -15.72
C TYR A 205 -2.89 2.98 -15.07
N TRP A 206 -2.90 1.83 -15.76
CA TRP A 206 -2.40 0.57 -15.22
C TRP A 206 -0.90 0.63 -15.00
N GLU A 207 -0.16 1.24 -15.92
CA GLU A 207 1.29 1.43 -15.79
C GLU A 207 1.63 2.30 -14.58
N LEU A 208 0.86 3.38 -14.35
CA LEU A 208 1.05 4.25 -13.20
C LEU A 208 0.70 3.56 -11.88
N ALA A 209 -0.41 2.82 -11.84
CA ALA A 209 -0.83 2.07 -10.65
C ALA A 209 0.17 0.96 -10.30
N GLU A 210 0.69 0.25 -11.31
CA GLU A 210 1.74 -0.77 -11.12
C GLU A 210 3.04 -0.15 -10.63
N ALA A 211 3.46 0.99 -11.20
CA ALA A 211 4.63 1.72 -10.72
C ALA A 211 4.47 2.19 -9.27
N ALA A 212 3.30 2.72 -8.91
CA ALA A 212 3.00 3.08 -7.52
C ALA A 212 3.07 1.88 -6.59
N ASP A 213 2.53 0.73 -7.02
CA ASP A 213 2.56 -0.52 -6.26
C ASP A 213 3.99 -1.06 -6.08
N ASN A 214 4.85 -0.90 -7.08
CA ASN A 214 6.25 -1.33 -7.04
C ASN A 214 7.08 -0.43 -6.11
N VAL A 215 6.91 0.89 -6.20
CA VAL A 215 7.54 1.84 -5.27
C VAL A 215 7.02 1.65 -3.84
N GLY A 216 5.79 1.13 -3.68
CA GLY A 216 5.16 1.00 -2.38
C GLY A 216 4.58 2.32 -1.86
N ILE A 217 4.33 3.29 -2.75
CA ILE A 217 3.67 4.54 -2.38
C ILE A 217 2.15 4.33 -2.36
N ASN A 218 1.50 4.89 -1.35
CA ASN A 218 0.04 4.93 -1.30
C ASN A 218 -0.51 5.75 -2.47
N ALA A 219 -1.43 5.17 -3.23
CA ALA A 219 -2.00 5.81 -4.42
C ALA A 219 -2.70 7.15 -4.10
N ALA A 220 -3.28 7.30 -2.92
CA ALA A 220 -3.89 8.57 -2.50
C ALA A 220 -2.83 9.68 -2.30
N VAL A 221 -1.65 9.32 -1.78
CA VAL A 221 -0.53 10.26 -1.67
C VAL A 221 -0.04 10.64 -3.06
N LEU A 222 0.04 9.67 -3.97
CA LEU A 222 0.44 9.93 -5.34
C LEU A 222 -0.58 10.84 -6.07
N ASP A 223 -1.90 10.67 -5.87
CA ASP A 223 -2.92 11.58 -6.40
C ASP A 223 -2.60 13.04 -6.04
N ASP A 224 -2.36 13.30 -4.76
CA ASP A 224 -2.13 14.64 -4.23
C ASP A 224 -0.77 15.20 -4.69
N LEU A 225 0.28 14.36 -4.76
CA LEU A 225 1.57 14.75 -5.34
C LEU A 225 1.44 15.14 -6.82
N LEU A 226 0.69 14.36 -7.60
CA LEU A 226 0.47 14.64 -9.02
C LEU A 226 -0.33 15.93 -9.23
N GLU A 227 -1.28 16.24 -8.35
CA GLU A 227 -1.98 17.53 -8.36
C GLU A 227 -1.00 18.70 -8.19
N VAL A 228 -0.19 18.67 -7.13
CA VAL A 228 0.79 19.74 -6.86
C VAL A 228 1.80 19.86 -8.01
N TYR A 229 2.34 18.73 -8.48
CA TYR A 229 3.29 18.68 -9.59
C TYR A 229 2.72 19.28 -10.88
N ILE A 230 1.52 18.87 -11.29
CA ILE A 230 0.91 19.35 -12.54
C ILE A 230 0.59 20.84 -12.44
N VAL A 231 0.09 21.31 -11.30
CA VAL A 231 -0.20 22.75 -11.08
C VAL A 231 1.08 23.58 -11.18
N ASP A 232 2.18 23.15 -10.56
CA ASP A 232 3.46 23.88 -10.61
C ASP A 232 4.02 23.97 -12.04
N ILE A 233 4.11 22.86 -12.77
CA ILE A 233 4.66 22.88 -14.13
C ILE A 233 3.78 23.63 -15.13
N GLU A 234 2.47 23.74 -14.87
CA GLU A 234 1.54 24.54 -15.68
C GLU A 234 1.62 26.02 -15.31
N GLY A 235 1.84 26.34 -14.03
CA GLY A 235 2.11 27.69 -13.57
C GLY A 235 3.39 28.28 -14.15
N LYS A 236 4.46 27.47 -14.25
CA LYS A 236 5.76 27.86 -14.85
C LYS A 236 5.72 28.09 -16.37
N LYS A 237 4.64 27.69 -17.06
CA LYS A 237 4.46 27.88 -18.52
C LYS A 237 3.72 29.18 -18.89
N LYS A 238 3.32 29.99 -17.91
CA LYS A 238 2.78 31.33 -18.10
C LYS A 238 3.85 32.39 -17.87
#